data_AF-A0A268HAN7-F1
#
_entry.id   AF-A0A268HAN7-F1
#
_cell.length_a   1.000
_cell.length_b   1.000
_cell.length_c   1.000
_cell.angle_alpha   90.00
_cell.angle_beta   90.00
_cell.angle_gamma   90.00
#
_symmetry.space_group_name_H-M   'P 1'
#
loop_
_entity.id
_entity.type
_entity.pdbx_description
1 polymer ?
#
loop_
_entity_poly.entity_id
_entity_poly.type
_entity_poly.pdbx_seq_one_letter_code
_entity_poly.pdbx_strand_id
1 'polypeptide(L)'
;MKKFRLFPEEDGYIPHLWLAYYYFTLLYLIGEQGFRFWIPLLVMVVIFFCYREIYWRPERTFSSAIVLTILVAYLIFFIEQDFFYLLLYAINMLYVVKSPAKFWTGYLIVNAVTGIMLLTDIYGVHDWTWGYISPGILISLITPAVWKVQEKWYRKWEAVNEELADTKKQVEELIKERERDRIARDLHDTVGQTLSTISVKSDISKKLLYKNQERAEQELDDIQQLSRSLLQEMREIVSDLRFFAGGSGSSAA
;
A
#
# COMPACT_ATOMS: atom_id res chain seq x y z
N MET A 1 2.18 8.39 20.85
CA MET A 1 3.62 8.17 20.63
C MET A 1 3.78 7.16 19.50
N LYS A 2 4.29 7.57 18.33
CA LYS A 2 4.52 6.65 17.19
C LYS A 2 5.56 5.61 17.63
N LYS A 3 5.20 4.33 17.70
CA LYS A 3 6.14 3.24 17.99
C LYS A 3 7.25 3.30 16.93
N PHE A 4 8.50 3.47 17.36
CA PHE A 4 9.66 3.36 16.48
C PHE A 4 9.70 1.92 15.97
N ARG A 5 9.48 1.71 14.67
CA ARG A 5 9.43 0.39 14.04
C ARG A 5 10.55 0.27 13.02
N LEU A 6 11.24 -0.86 13.06
CA LEU A 6 12.40 -1.15 12.20
C LEU A 6 11.98 -1.45 10.75
N PHE A 7 10.88 -2.18 10.57
CA PHE A 7 10.31 -2.57 9.28
C PHE A 7 8.79 -2.33 9.26
N PRO A 8 8.15 -2.23 8.07
CA PRO A 8 6.69 -2.13 7.94
C PRO A 8 5.97 -3.37 8.51
N GLU A 9 4.76 -3.20 9.07
CA GLU A 9 3.99 -4.34 9.62
C GLU A 9 3.49 -5.31 8.54
N GLU A 10 3.36 -4.82 7.31
CA GLU A 10 2.85 -5.58 6.16
C GLU A 10 3.81 -6.70 5.74
N ASP A 11 5.12 -6.55 5.99
CA ASP A 11 6.15 -7.52 5.59
C ASP A 11 6.40 -8.62 6.65
N GLY A 12 5.75 -8.53 7.81
CA GLY A 12 5.84 -9.51 8.88
C GLY A 12 7.26 -9.75 9.43
N TYR A 13 7.60 -11.01 9.68
CA TYR A 13 8.87 -11.39 10.33
C TYR A 13 10.02 -11.67 9.35
N ILE A 14 9.73 -11.81 8.05
CA ILE A 14 10.72 -12.18 7.02
C ILE A 14 11.94 -11.24 7.00
N PRO A 15 11.80 -9.89 7.11
CA PRO A 15 12.95 -8.99 7.11
C PRO A 15 13.90 -9.21 8.29
N HIS A 16 13.36 -9.67 9.43
CA HIS A 16 14.12 -9.86 10.65
C HIS A 16 14.99 -11.14 10.57
N LEU A 17 14.54 -12.16 9.83
CA LEU A 17 15.30 -13.40 9.62
C LEU A 17 16.63 -13.12 8.94
N TRP A 18 16.67 -12.14 8.02
CA TRP A 18 17.90 -11.75 7.35
C TRP A 18 18.93 -11.15 8.30
N LEU A 19 18.52 -10.49 9.39
CA LEU A 19 19.46 -9.97 10.39
C LEU A 19 20.19 -11.09 11.16
N ALA A 20 19.71 -12.33 11.12
CA ALA A 20 20.39 -13.46 11.75
C ALA A 20 21.79 -13.69 11.17
N TYR A 21 22.04 -13.35 9.89
CA TYR A 21 23.38 -13.49 9.31
C TYR A 21 24.43 -12.56 9.94
N TYR A 22 24.03 -11.49 10.63
CA TYR A 22 24.96 -10.63 11.36
C TYR A 22 25.63 -11.39 12.51
N TYR A 23 24.98 -12.43 13.02
CA TYR A 23 25.54 -13.29 14.06
C TYR A 23 26.90 -13.85 13.66
N PHE A 24 27.04 -14.33 12.42
CA PHE A 24 28.32 -14.88 11.93
C PHE A 24 29.41 -13.82 11.88
N THR A 25 29.09 -12.59 11.46
CA THR A 25 30.05 -11.49 11.41
C THR A 25 30.48 -11.06 12.81
N LEU A 26 29.52 -10.98 13.73
CA LEU A 26 29.78 -10.61 15.13
C LEU A 26 30.62 -11.67 15.85
N LEU A 27 30.40 -12.96 15.59
CA LEU A 27 31.24 -14.02 16.14
C LEU A 27 32.70 -13.90 15.69
N TYR A 28 32.92 -13.65 14.39
CA TYR A 28 34.26 -13.41 13.86
C TYR A 28 34.93 -12.21 14.54
N LEU A 29 34.19 -11.12 14.74
CA LEU A 29 34.69 -9.88 15.35
C LEU A 29 35.18 -10.04 16.80
N ILE A 30 34.73 -11.05 17.56
CA ILE A 30 35.14 -11.22 18.97
C ILE A 30 36.64 -11.47 19.13
N GLY A 31 37.28 -12.10 18.14
CA GLY A 31 38.70 -12.43 18.16
C GLY A 31 39.62 -11.35 17.58
N GLU A 32 39.07 -10.34 16.92
CA GLU A 32 39.84 -9.38 16.12
C GLU A 32 40.06 -8.04 16.82
N GLN A 33 41.14 -7.34 16.47
CA GLN A 33 41.46 -6.00 17.00
C GLN A 33 41.86 -5.02 15.89
N GLY A 34 41.79 -3.73 16.20
CA GLY A 34 42.23 -2.66 15.28
C GLY A 34 41.37 -2.57 14.03
N PHE A 35 42.01 -2.40 12.86
CA PHE A 35 41.29 -2.17 11.61
C PHE A 35 40.43 -3.37 11.15
N ARG A 36 40.85 -4.60 11.48
CA ARG A 36 40.09 -5.83 11.21
C ARG A 36 38.81 -5.93 12.02
N PHE A 37 38.73 -5.21 13.15
CA PHE A 37 37.50 -5.09 13.93
C PHE A 37 36.61 -3.94 13.42
N TRP A 38 37.17 -2.74 13.31
CA TRP A 38 36.36 -1.54 13.06
C TRP A 38 35.78 -1.46 11.65
N ILE A 39 36.50 -1.96 10.63
CA ILE A 39 36.03 -1.87 9.24
C ILE A 39 34.81 -2.77 8.99
N PRO A 40 34.83 -4.09 9.30
CA PRO A 40 33.64 -4.93 9.13
C PRO A 40 32.46 -4.44 9.95
N LEU A 41 32.68 -3.96 11.18
CA LEU A 41 31.63 -3.39 12.02
C LEU A 41 30.96 -2.19 11.36
N LEU A 42 31.74 -1.25 10.81
CA LEU A 42 31.20 -0.10 10.08
C LEU A 42 30.41 -0.55 8.85
N VAL A 43 30.94 -1.50 8.09
CA VAL A 43 30.24 -2.05 6.92
C VAL A 43 28.91 -2.67 7.36
N MET A 44 28.85 -3.46 8.43
CA MET A 44 27.57 -4.00 8.96
C MET A 44 26.56 -2.91 9.27
N VAL A 45 26.97 -1.79 9.87
CA VAL A 45 26.07 -0.65 10.11
C VAL A 45 25.55 -0.10 8.77
N VAL A 46 26.39 0.02 7.75
CA VAL A 46 25.98 0.44 6.40
C VAL A 46 25.02 -0.58 5.77
N ILE A 47 25.33 -1.88 5.84
CA ILE A 47 24.45 -2.96 5.35
C ILE A 47 23.07 -2.80 6.00
N PHE A 48 23.01 -2.52 7.31
CA PHE A 48 21.76 -2.41 8.04
C PHE A 48 20.91 -1.25 7.54
N PHE A 49 21.52 -0.07 7.35
CA PHE A 49 20.81 1.10 6.82
C PHE A 49 20.36 0.89 5.38
N CYS A 50 21.23 0.34 4.52
CA CYS A 50 20.89 0.04 3.14
C CYS A 50 19.77 -1.01 3.07
N TYR A 51 19.84 -2.06 3.88
CA TYR A 51 18.83 -3.12 3.95
C TYR A 51 17.48 -2.58 4.43
N ARG A 52 17.49 -1.73 5.46
CA ARG A 52 16.29 -1.02 5.90
C ARG A 52 15.72 -0.12 4.81
N GLU A 53 16.58 0.57 4.05
CA GLU A 53 16.15 1.50 2.99
C GLU A 53 15.31 0.82 1.90
N ILE A 54 15.50 -0.47 1.65
CA ILE A 54 14.68 -1.27 0.71
C ILE A 54 13.18 -1.09 0.96
N TYR A 55 12.77 -1.16 2.24
CA TYR A 55 11.38 -1.18 2.65
C TYR A 55 10.72 0.20 2.68
N TRP A 56 11.53 1.25 2.86
CA TRP A 56 11.02 2.61 3.01
C TRP A 56 11.20 3.46 1.75
N ARG A 57 12.20 3.14 0.91
CA ARG A 57 12.59 3.90 -0.28
C ARG A 57 13.04 2.96 -1.42
N PRO A 58 12.09 2.25 -2.05
CA PRO A 58 12.41 1.29 -3.11
C PRO A 58 13.11 1.90 -4.34
N GLU A 59 13.01 3.22 -4.54
CA GLU A 59 13.65 3.92 -5.65
C GLU A 59 15.18 3.91 -5.59
N ARG A 60 15.75 3.89 -4.37
CA ARG A 60 17.21 3.93 -4.14
C ARG A 60 17.83 2.55 -4.05
N THR A 61 17.02 1.49 -3.96
CA THR A 61 17.46 0.11 -3.74
C THR A 61 18.57 -0.34 -4.69
N PHE A 62 18.51 0.05 -5.97
CA PHE A 62 19.57 -0.30 -6.93
C PHE A 62 20.93 0.33 -6.58
N SER A 63 20.95 1.60 -6.18
CA SER A 63 22.20 2.27 -5.79
C SER A 63 22.75 1.69 -4.50
N SER A 64 21.87 1.43 -3.51
CA SER A 64 22.25 0.81 -2.24
C SER A 64 22.80 -0.61 -2.44
N ALA A 65 22.24 -1.38 -3.39
CA ALA A 65 22.75 -2.71 -3.76
C ALA A 65 24.16 -2.66 -4.36
N ILE A 66 24.46 -1.68 -5.22
CA ILE A 66 25.80 -1.50 -5.80
C ILE A 66 26.80 -1.12 -4.70
N VAL A 67 26.47 -0.13 -3.87
CA VAL A 67 27.32 0.30 -2.75
C VAL A 67 27.63 -0.87 -1.83
N LEU A 68 26.60 -1.65 -1.50
CA LEU A 68 26.75 -2.85 -0.68
C LEU A 68 27.66 -3.89 -1.34
N THR A 69 27.50 -4.13 -2.63
CA THR A 69 28.34 -5.08 -3.39
C THR A 69 29.81 -4.67 -3.35
N ILE A 70 30.10 -3.37 -3.51
CA ILE A 70 31.47 -2.84 -3.46
C ILE A 70 32.06 -2.99 -2.06
N LEU A 71 31.30 -2.63 -1.01
CA LEU A 71 31.77 -2.75 0.37
C LEU A 71 32.03 -4.20 0.78
N VAL A 72 31.13 -5.11 0.40
CA VAL A 72 31.28 -6.55 0.68
C VAL A 72 32.45 -7.13 -0.12
N ALA A 73 32.62 -6.75 -1.39
CA ALA A 73 33.78 -7.16 -2.18
C ALA A 73 35.11 -6.72 -1.52
N TYR A 74 35.17 -5.49 -0.99
CA TYR A 74 36.33 -5.03 -0.24
C TYR A 74 36.62 -5.92 0.99
N LEU A 75 35.59 -6.24 1.78
CA LEU A 75 35.76 -7.13 2.94
C LEU A 75 36.30 -8.50 2.54
N ILE A 76 35.74 -9.09 1.49
CA ILE A 76 36.11 -10.41 0.99
C ILE A 76 37.57 -10.45 0.52
N PHE A 77 38.02 -9.47 -0.27
CA PHE A 77 39.35 -9.51 -0.88
C PHE A 77 40.48 -9.01 0.03
N PHE A 78 40.18 -8.13 1.01
CA PHE A 78 41.21 -7.47 1.80
C PHE A 78 41.17 -7.75 3.31
N ILE A 79 40.04 -8.21 3.87
CA ILE A 79 39.91 -8.46 5.30
C ILE A 79 39.79 -9.95 5.58
N GLU A 80 38.65 -10.53 5.22
CA GLU A 80 38.32 -11.93 5.51
C GLU A 80 37.37 -12.48 4.46
N GLN A 81 37.67 -13.68 4.04
CA GLN A 81 37.03 -14.33 2.91
C GLN A 81 35.68 -14.92 3.24
N ASP A 82 35.53 -15.37 4.48
CA ASP A 82 34.28 -15.94 5.00
C ASP A 82 33.12 -14.95 4.94
N PHE A 83 33.36 -13.64 4.77
CA PHE A 83 32.31 -12.63 4.56
C PHE A 83 31.54 -12.76 3.25
N PHE A 84 31.83 -13.75 2.41
CA PHE A 84 31.08 -14.02 1.18
C PHE A 84 29.56 -14.08 1.37
N TYR A 85 29.07 -14.64 2.48
CA TYR A 85 27.63 -14.71 2.76
C TYR A 85 26.96 -13.33 2.82
N LEU A 86 27.69 -12.25 3.08
CA LEU A 86 27.14 -10.89 3.07
C LEU A 86 26.70 -10.45 1.67
N LEU A 87 27.21 -11.10 0.61
CA LEU A 87 26.78 -10.86 -0.76
C LEU A 87 25.31 -11.28 -0.98
N LEU A 88 24.77 -12.15 -0.11
CA LEU A 88 23.34 -12.49 -0.09
C LEU A 88 22.45 -11.28 0.21
N TYR A 89 22.93 -10.29 0.97
CA TYR A 89 22.16 -9.07 1.14
C TYR A 89 22.04 -8.31 -0.18
N ALA A 90 23.13 -8.20 -0.95
CA ALA A 90 23.12 -7.53 -2.25
C ALA A 90 22.21 -8.25 -3.26
N ILE A 91 22.29 -9.59 -3.34
CA ILE A 91 21.41 -10.38 -4.21
C ILE A 91 19.93 -10.24 -3.80
N ASN A 92 19.65 -10.20 -2.49
CA ASN A 92 18.30 -10.00 -1.97
C ASN A 92 17.73 -8.62 -2.33
N MET A 93 18.53 -7.55 -2.30
CA MET A 93 18.05 -6.21 -2.69
C MET A 93 17.59 -6.15 -4.15
N LEU A 94 18.26 -6.89 -5.04
CA LEU A 94 17.93 -6.91 -6.46
C LEU A 94 16.53 -7.47 -6.73
N TYR A 95 15.99 -8.28 -5.81
CA TYR A 95 14.63 -8.82 -5.92
C TYR A 95 13.55 -7.73 -5.99
N VAL A 96 13.76 -6.58 -5.34
CA VAL A 96 12.80 -5.48 -5.29
C VAL A 96 12.94 -4.53 -6.49
N VAL A 97 14.01 -4.67 -7.29
CA VAL A 97 14.27 -3.81 -8.45
C VAL A 97 13.32 -4.15 -9.59
N LYS A 98 12.41 -3.21 -9.91
CA LYS A 98 11.39 -3.38 -10.95
C LYS A 98 11.92 -3.30 -12.38
N SER A 99 12.99 -2.56 -12.61
CA SER A 99 13.52 -2.32 -13.96
C SER A 99 14.38 -3.51 -14.42
N PRO A 100 14.07 -4.15 -15.56
CA PRO A 100 14.86 -5.28 -16.06
C PRO A 100 16.32 -4.91 -16.33
N ALA A 101 16.58 -3.72 -16.87
CA ALA A 101 17.94 -3.26 -17.14
C ALA A 101 18.77 -3.09 -15.86
N LYS A 102 18.17 -2.49 -14.82
CA LYS A 102 18.82 -2.34 -13.49
C LYS A 102 19.01 -3.70 -12.81
N PHE A 103 18.05 -4.61 -12.93
CA PHE A 103 18.19 -5.95 -12.38
C PHE A 103 19.38 -6.69 -13.01
N TRP A 104 19.44 -6.78 -14.34
CA TRP A 104 20.51 -7.51 -15.02
C TRP A 104 21.89 -6.89 -14.80
N THR A 105 21.99 -5.56 -14.80
CA THR A 105 23.27 -4.88 -14.50
C THR A 105 23.72 -5.15 -13.07
N GLY A 106 22.84 -5.02 -12.08
CA GLY A 106 23.17 -5.34 -10.69
C GLY A 106 23.52 -6.81 -10.49
N TYR A 107 22.78 -7.71 -11.13
CA TYR A 107 23.02 -9.16 -11.09
C TYR A 107 24.39 -9.51 -11.65
N LEU A 108 24.78 -8.92 -12.78
CA LEU A 108 26.11 -9.10 -13.37
C LEU A 108 27.22 -8.57 -12.46
N ILE A 109 27.03 -7.42 -11.81
CA ILE A 109 28.02 -6.85 -10.88
C ILE A 109 28.24 -7.77 -9.68
N VAL A 110 27.15 -8.25 -9.05
CA VAL A 110 27.23 -9.17 -7.92
C VAL A 110 27.91 -10.49 -8.32
N ASN A 111 27.54 -11.05 -9.46
CA ASN A 111 28.14 -12.30 -9.94
C ASN A 111 29.57 -12.14 -10.47
N ALA A 112 29.97 -10.94 -10.89
CA ALA A 112 31.36 -10.67 -11.25
C ALA A 112 32.28 -10.79 -10.03
N VAL A 113 31.84 -10.33 -8.85
CA VAL A 113 32.57 -10.52 -7.59
C VAL A 113 32.75 -12.01 -7.30
N THR A 114 31.67 -12.78 -7.35
CA THR A 114 31.71 -14.25 -7.19
C THR A 114 32.62 -14.93 -8.22
N GLY A 115 32.57 -14.49 -9.48
CA GLY A 115 33.40 -15.03 -10.55
C GLY A 115 34.90 -14.76 -10.33
N ILE A 116 35.26 -13.55 -9.89
CA ILE A 116 36.64 -13.20 -9.55
C ILE A 116 37.13 -14.07 -8.39
N MET A 117 36.31 -14.28 -7.36
CA MET A 117 36.66 -15.17 -6.25
C MET A 117 36.94 -16.61 -6.72
N LEU A 118 36.05 -17.17 -7.55
CA LEU A 118 36.26 -18.51 -8.12
C LEU A 118 37.54 -18.60 -8.97
N LEU A 119 37.90 -17.54 -9.70
CA LEU A 119 39.16 -17.51 -10.43
C LEU A 119 40.37 -17.57 -9.47
N THR A 120 40.33 -16.88 -8.34
CA THR A 120 41.43 -16.96 -7.35
C THR A 120 41.60 -18.36 -6.75
N ASP A 121 40.51 -19.13 -6.63
CA ASP A 121 40.53 -20.56 -6.27
C ASP A 121 41.22 -21.39 -7.34
N ILE A 122 40.78 -21.25 -8.60
CA ILE A 122 41.28 -22.02 -9.74
C ILE A 122 42.79 -21.80 -9.97
N TYR A 123 43.28 -20.57 -9.78
CA TYR A 123 44.70 -20.25 -9.95
C TYR A 123 45.54 -20.55 -8.70
N GLY A 124 44.95 -21.11 -7.64
CA GLY A 124 45.65 -21.46 -6.40
C GLY A 124 46.16 -20.25 -5.61
N VAL A 125 45.60 -19.06 -5.86
CA VAL A 125 45.91 -17.84 -5.11
C VAL A 125 45.27 -17.92 -3.72
N HIS A 126 44.13 -18.59 -3.62
CA HIS A 126 43.46 -18.84 -2.36
C HIS A 126 42.74 -20.19 -2.37
N ASP A 127 42.66 -20.86 -1.22
CA ASP A 127 41.97 -22.15 -1.07
C ASP A 127 40.63 -21.91 -0.37
N TRP A 128 39.56 -21.81 -1.15
CA TRP A 128 38.26 -21.41 -0.61
C TRP A 128 37.47 -22.59 -0.08
N THR A 129 36.87 -22.42 1.10
CA THR A 129 35.99 -23.47 1.66
C THR A 129 34.63 -23.46 0.99
N TRP A 130 34.39 -24.44 0.11
CA TRP A 130 33.14 -24.60 -0.65
C TRP A 130 31.86 -24.63 0.21
N GLY A 131 31.96 -25.02 1.48
CA GLY A 131 30.84 -24.98 2.42
C GLY A 131 30.24 -23.59 2.66
N TYR A 132 31.07 -22.54 2.62
CA TYR A 132 30.61 -21.15 2.81
C TYR A 132 30.14 -20.49 1.51
N ILE A 133 30.67 -20.92 0.37
CA ILE A 133 30.42 -20.30 -0.93
C ILE A 133 29.23 -20.94 -1.67
N SER A 134 29.10 -22.26 -1.61
CA SER A 134 28.08 -22.98 -2.37
C SER A 134 26.64 -22.52 -2.11
N PRO A 135 26.19 -22.16 -0.89
CA PRO A 135 24.84 -21.65 -0.69
C PRO A 135 24.60 -20.31 -1.42
N GLY A 136 25.61 -19.43 -1.42
CA GLY A 136 25.52 -18.13 -2.11
C GLY A 136 25.45 -18.26 -3.63
N ILE A 137 26.22 -19.18 -4.20
CA ILE A 137 26.15 -19.50 -5.65
C ILE A 137 24.78 -20.06 -6.00
N LEU A 138 24.27 -21.03 -5.23
CA LEU A 138 22.95 -21.63 -5.48
C LEU A 138 21.84 -20.57 -5.44
N ILE A 139 21.85 -19.69 -4.44
CA ILE A 139 20.90 -18.58 -4.33
C ILE A 139 21.04 -17.63 -5.54
N SER A 140 22.26 -17.31 -5.95
CA SER A 140 22.49 -16.45 -7.12
C SER A 140 21.92 -17.09 -8.40
N LEU A 141 22.11 -18.39 -8.63
CA LEU A 141 21.62 -19.09 -9.82
C LEU A 141 20.08 -19.11 -9.90
N ILE A 142 19.39 -19.25 -8.77
CA ILE A 142 17.91 -19.23 -8.76
C ILE A 142 17.33 -17.82 -8.83
N THR A 143 18.13 -16.77 -8.53
CA THR A 143 17.66 -15.39 -8.42
C THR A 143 16.95 -14.88 -9.69
N PRO A 144 17.46 -15.08 -10.92
CA PRO A 144 16.76 -14.63 -12.13
C PRO A 144 15.39 -15.28 -12.32
N ALA A 145 15.25 -16.56 -11.97
CA ALA A 145 13.97 -17.27 -12.06
C ALA A 145 12.96 -16.71 -11.05
N VAL A 146 13.42 -16.53 -9.80
CA VAL A 146 12.62 -15.95 -8.71
C VAL A 146 12.20 -14.51 -9.05
N TRP A 147 13.11 -13.68 -9.57
CA TRP A 147 12.81 -12.32 -10.01
C TRP A 147 11.79 -12.28 -11.15
N LYS A 148 11.91 -13.16 -12.16
CA LYS A 148 10.94 -13.25 -13.27
C LYS A 148 9.55 -13.65 -12.81
N VAL A 149 9.45 -14.55 -11.83
CA VAL A 149 8.17 -14.92 -11.20
C VAL A 149 7.61 -13.70 -10.48
N GLN A 150 8.42 -13.01 -9.67
CA GLN A 150 8.02 -11.81 -8.94
C GLN A 150 7.54 -10.68 -9.86
N GLU A 151 8.24 -10.41 -10.95
CA GLU A 151 7.85 -9.40 -11.93
C GLU A 151 6.44 -9.66 -12.48
N LYS A 152 6.12 -10.92 -12.78
CA LYS A 152 4.79 -11.32 -13.25
C LYS A 152 3.71 -11.12 -12.17
N TRP A 153 3.98 -11.54 -10.94
CA TRP A 153 3.06 -11.34 -9.82
C TRP A 153 2.78 -9.87 -9.58
N TYR A 154 3.83 -9.04 -9.60
CA TYR A 154 3.71 -7.60 -9.38
C TYR A 154 2.86 -6.94 -10.47
N ARG A 155 3.13 -7.22 -11.75
CA ARG A 155 2.31 -6.71 -12.87
C ARG A 155 0.84 -7.13 -12.76
N LYS A 156 0.58 -8.38 -12.34
CA LYS A 156 -0.77 -8.88 -12.14
C LYS A 156 -1.46 -8.17 -10.97
N TRP A 157 -0.75 -7.97 -9.87
CA TRP A 157 -1.27 -7.26 -8.69
C TRP A 157 -1.62 -5.81 -9.02
N GLU A 158 -0.77 -5.13 -9.79
CA GLU A 158 -1.00 -3.75 -10.23
C GLU A 158 -2.25 -3.65 -11.13
N ALA A 159 -2.41 -4.56 -12.10
CA ALA A 159 -3.60 -4.62 -12.93
C ALA A 159 -4.89 -4.90 -12.14
N VAL A 160 -4.84 -5.84 -11.17
CA VAL A 160 -5.99 -6.15 -10.31
C VAL A 160 -6.35 -4.96 -9.41
N ASN A 161 -5.37 -4.24 -8.89
CA ASN A 161 -5.63 -3.06 -8.08
C ASN A 161 -6.24 -1.91 -8.89
N GLU A 162 -5.80 -1.73 -10.13
CA GLU A 162 -6.38 -0.74 -11.04
C GLU A 162 -7.85 -1.08 -11.35
N GLU A 163 -8.14 -2.34 -11.67
CA GLU A 163 -9.51 -2.84 -11.90
C GLU A 163 -10.39 -2.70 -10.65
N LEU A 164 -9.84 -2.98 -9.46
CA LEU A 164 -10.55 -2.82 -8.19
C LEU A 164 -10.88 -1.34 -7.93
N ALA A 165 -9.94 -0.44 -8.22
CA ALA A 165 -10.15 1.00 -8.06
C ALA A 165 -11.24 1.51 -9.00
N ASP A 166 -11.29 1.03 -10.25
CA ASP A 166 -12.33 1.40 -11.21
C ASP A 166 -13.70 0.85 -10.80
N THR A 167 -13.77 -0.43 -10.44
CA THR A 167 -14.99 -1.07 -9.95
C THR A 167 -15.55 -0.35 -8.72
N LYS A 168 -14.68 0.05 -7.79
CA LYS A 168 -15.10 0.81 -6.60
C LYS A 168 -15.76 2.13 -6.97
N LYS A 169 -15.22 2.87 -7.96
CA LYS A 169 -15.83 4.11 -8.45
C LYS A 169 -17.21 3.85 -9.06
N GLN A 170 -17.33 2.83 -9.91
CA GLN A 170 -18.60 2.45 -10.53
C GLN A 170 -19.65 2.07 -9.48
N VAL A 171 -19.27 1.30 -8.46
CA VAL A 171 -20.16 0.94 -7.35
C VAL A 171 -20.60 2.18 -6.56
N GLU A 172 -19.68 3.11 -6.26
CA GLU A 172 -20.02 4.37 -5.59
C GLU A 172 -21.01 5.21 -6.40
N GLU A 173 -20.87 5.27 -7.72
CA GLU A 173 -21.81 5.96 -8.62
C GLU A 173 -23.18 5.29 -8.65
N LEU A 174 -23.23 3.95 -8.76
CA LEU A 174 -24.48 3.18 -8.72
C LEU A 174 -25.21 3.32 -7.38
N ILE A 175 -24.46 3.37 -6.26
CA ILE A 175 -25.03 3.61 -4.93
C ILE A 175 -25.67 5.01 -4.89
N LYS A 176 -24.99 6.04 -5.40
CA LYS A 176 -25.53 7.41 -5.45
C LYS A 176 -26.81 7.48 -6.30
N GLU A 177 -26.82 6.84 -7.46
CA GLU A 177 -27.99 6.81 -8.35
C GLU A 177 -29.18 6.10 -7.69
N ARG A 178 -28.95 4.91 -7.12
CA ARG A 178 -30.00 4.18 -6.39
C ARG A 178 -30.57 4.96 -5.21
N GLU A 179 -29.71 5.67 -4.49
CA GLU A 179 -30.16 6.47 -3.35
C GLU A 179 -30.99 7.67 -3.81
N ARG A 180 -30.61 8.32 -4.91
CA ARG A 180 -31.42 9.37 -5.53
C ARG A 180 -32.80 8.85 -5.95
N ASP A 181 -32.86 7.67 -6.56
CA ASP A 181 -34.12 7.06 -6.99
C ASP A 181 -35.00 6.63 -5.80
N ARG A 182 -34.38 6.15 -4.71
CA ARG A 182 -35.07 5.84 -3.47
C ARG A 182 -35.70 7.10 -2.87
N ILE A 183 -34.91 8.17 -2.74
CA ILE A 183 -35.39 9.45 -2.20
C ILE A 183 -36.50 10.02 -3.08
N ALA A 184 -36.38 9.95 -4.41
CA ALA A 184 -37.43 10.42 -5.32
C ALA A 184 -38.76 9.68 -5.13
N ARG A 185 -38.72 8.35 -4.89
CA ARG A 185 -39.91 7.56 -4.58
C ARG A 185 -40.49 7.91 -3.20
N ASP A 186 -39.66 7.94 -2.16
CA ASP A 186 -40.09 8.28 -0.80
C ASP A 186 -40.73 9.69 -0.77
N LEU A 187 -40.17 10.63 -1.53
CA LEU A 187 -40.74 11.96 -1.75
C LEU A 187 -42.09 11.91 -2.49
N HIS A 188 -42.18 11.16 -3.59
CA HIS A 188 -43.42 11.06 -4.36
C HIS A 188 -44.56 10.47 -3.54
N ASP A 189 -44.29 9.46 -2.74
CA ASP A 189 -45.28 8.79 -1.90
C ASP A 189 -45.77 9.72 -0.78
N THR A 190 -44.86 10.36 -0.03
CA THR A 190 -45.24 11.30 1.05
C THR A 190 -45.96 12.54 0.51
N VAL A 191 -45.46 13.14 -0.58
CA VAL A 191 -46.10 14.30 -1.21
C VAL A 191 -47.47 13.92 -1.78
N GLY A 192 -47.56 12.79 -2.49
CA GLY A 192 -48.80 12.30 -3.08
C GLY A 192 -49.89 12.02 -2.05
N GLN A 193 -49.51 11.37 -0.94
CA GLN A 193 -50.42 11.09 0.16
C GLN A 193 -50.92 12.38 0.83
N THR A 194 -50.02 13.31 1.13
CA THR A 194 -50.36 14.57 1.80
C THR A 194 -51.23 15.47 0.92
N LEU A 195 -50.92 15.58 -0.38
CA LEU A 195 -51.76 16.33 -1.33
C LEU A 195 -53.15 15.70 -1.49
N SER A 196 -53.25 14.37 -1.44
CA SER A 196 -54.55 13.68 -1.46
C SER A 196 -55.38 14.02 -0.23
N THR A 197 -54.76 14.04 0.96
CA THR A 197 -55.43 14.48 2.21
C THR A 197 -55.90 15.93 2.13
N ILE A 198 -55.05 16.84 1.62
CA ILE A 198 -55.42 18.25 1.40
C ILE A 198 -56.62 18.37 0.46
N SER A 199 -56.63 17.60 -0.64
CA SER A 199 -57.74 17.59 -1.60
C SER A 199 -59.05 17.16 -0.95
N VAL A 200 -59.03 16.07 -0.18
CA VAL A 200 -60.22 15.57 0.55
C VAL A 200 -60.72 16.58 1.60
N LYS A 201 -59.82 17.16 2.41
CA LYS A 201 -60.19 18.18 3.40
C LYS A 201 -60.74 19.45 2.74
N SER A 202 -60.25 19.81 1.55
CA SER A 202 -60.74 20.96 0.78
C SER A 202 -62.18 20.75 0.32
N ASP A 203 -62.51 19.54 -0.15
CA ASP A 203 -63.87 19.17 -0.54
C ASP A 203 -64.84 19.13 0.65
N ILE A 204 -64.38 18.66 1.81
CA ILE A 204 -65.15 18.69 3.07
C ILE A 204 -65.42 20.13 3.51
N SER A 205 -64.41 20.99 3.49
CA SER A 205 -64.52 22.42 3.83
C SER A 205 -65.57 23.12 2.97
N LYS A 206 -65.57 22.87 1.64
CA LYS A 206 -66.57 23.40 0.71
C LYS A 206 -68.01 22.98 1.07
N LYS A 207 -68.21 21.72 1.49
CA LYS A 207 -69.52 21.20 1.89
C LYS A 207 -69.99 21.75 3.23
N LEU A 208 -69.06 22.12 4.12
CA LEU A 208 -69.36 22.62 5.47
C LEU A 208 -69.63 24.13 5.51
N LEU A 209 -69.14 24.92 4.55
CA LEU A 209 -69.31 26.39 4.49
C LEU A 209 -70.73 26.89 4.84
N TYR A 210 -71.77 26.23 4.36
CA TYR A 210 -73.17 26.63 4.60
C TYR A 210 -73.88 25.80 5.68
N LYS A 211 -73.25 24.74 6.19
CA LYS A 211 -73.85 23.82 7.18
C LYS A 211 -73.26 23.98 8.58
N ASN A 212 -71.95 24.20 8.68
CA ASN A 212 -71.22 24.37 9.92
C ASN A 212 -69.93 25.15 9.62
N GLN A 213 -70.01 26.47 9.74
CA GLN A 213 -68.91 27.37 9.39
C GLN A 213 -67.69 27.19 10.30
N GLU A 214 -67.88 27.02 11.61
CA GLU A 214 -66.78 26.82 12.57
C GLU A 214 -65.95 25.59 12.22
N ARG A 215 -66.60 24.49 11.85
CA ARG A 215 -65.93 23.25 11.43
C ARG A 215 -65.26 23.38 10.05
N ALA A 216 -65.77 24.25 9.17
CA ALA A 216 -65.11 24.57 7.91
C ALA A 216 -63.83 25.39 8.12
N GLU A 217 -63.84 26.34 9.06
CA GLU A 217 -62.64 27.11 9.43
C GLU A 217 -61.55 26.21 10.02
N GLN A 218 -61.91 25.25 10.88
CA GLN A 218 -60.96 24.26 11.41
C GLN A 218 -60.28 23.42 10.31
N GLU A 219 -61.06 22.92 9.33
CA GLU A 219 -60.52 22.12 8.23
C GLU A 219 -59.59 22.95 7.31
N LEU A 220 -59.88 24.25 7.13
CA LEU A 220 -59.01 25.17 6.38
C LEU A 220 -57.70 25.46 7.11
N ASP A 221 -57.74 25.63 8.44
CA ASP A 221 -56.53 25.79 9.26
C ASP A 221 -55.65 24.53 9.23
N ASP A 222 -56.27 23.34 9.31
CA ASP A 222 -55.58 22.05 9.15
C ASP A 222 -54.88 21.95 7.79
N ILE A 223 -55.57 22.31 6.70
CA ILE A 223 -55.00 22.33 5.35
C ILE A 223 -53.79 23.27 5.29
N GLN A 224 -53.90 24.46 5.90
CA GLN A 224 -52.81 25.42 5.93
C GLN A 224 -51.59 24.89 6.71
N GLN A 225 -51.81 24.21 7.84
CA GLN A 225 -50.74 23.56 8.60
C GLN A 225 -50.10 22.42 7.81
N LEU A 226 -50.89 21.50 7.25
CA LEU A 226 -50.43 20.39 6.42
C LEU A 226 -49.58 20.87 5.23
N SER A 227 -50.04 21.92 4.53
CA SER A 227 -49.30 22.49 3.40
C SER A 227 -47.97 23.10 3.83
N ARG A 228 -47.93 23.82 4.96
CA ARG A 228 -46.68 24.40 5.50
C ARG A 228 -45.70 23.32 5.94
N SER A 229 -46.17 22.29 6.66
CA SER A 229 -45.34 21.18 7.09
C SER A 229 -44.75 20.41 5.91
N LEU A 230 -45.56 20.10 4.89
CA LEU A 230 -45.09 19.43 3.66
C LEU A 230 -44.02 20.25 2.92
N LEU A 231 -44.21 21.56 2.82
CA LEU A 231 -43.23 22.45 2.19
C LEU A 231 -41.92 22.53 2.98
N GLN A 232 -41.98 22.44 4.31
CA GLN A 232 -40.79 22.41 5.15
C GLN A 232 -40.04 21.09 5.01
N GLU A 233 -40.73 19.96 5.08
CA GLU A 233 -40.15 18.61 4.91
C GLU A 233 -39.49 18.46 3.52
N MET A 234 -40.13 18.97 2.46
CA MET A 234 -39.55 19.04 1.12
C MET A 234 -38.26 19.87 1.06
N ARG A 235 -38.20 21.00 1.77
CA ARG A 235 -37.00 21.86 1.79
C ARG A 235 -35.84 21.18 2.51
N GLU A 236 -36.12 20.49 3.61
CA GLU A 236 -35.10 19.75 4.37
C GLU A 236 -34.50 18.63 3.51
N ILE A 237 -35.34 17.83 2.84
CA ILE A 237 -34.86 16.73 1.98
C ILE A 237 -34.08 17.24 0.75
N VAL A 238 -34.54 18.31 0.10
CA VAL A 238 -33.81 18.92 -1.03
C VAL A 238 -32.49 19.54 -0.59
N SER A 239 -32.43 20.12 0.61
CA SER A 239 -31.19 20.64 1.19
C SER A 239 -30.18 19.52 1.43
N ASP A 240 -30.62 18.41 2.02
CA ASP A 240 -29.77 17.24 2.27
C ASP A 240 -29.25 16.63 0.96
N LEU A 241 -30.10 16.46 -0.05
CA LEU A 241 -29.70 16.01 -1.39
C LEU A 241 -28.61 16.91 -2.02
N ARG A 242 -28.73 18.23 -1.86
CA ARG A 242 -27.76 19.19 -2.38
C ARG A 242 -26.42 19.11 -1.64
N PHE A 243 -26.46 18.83 -0.34
CA PHE A 243 -25.27 18.57 0.47
C PHE A 243 -24.57 17.27 0.04
N PHE A 244 -25.31 16.18 -0.17
CA PHE A 244 -24.78 14.92 -0.70
C PHE A 244 -24.17 15.07 -2.10
N ALA A 245 -24.76 15.89 -2.97
CA ALA A 245 -24.24 16.15 -4.31
C ALA A 245 -23.02 17.09 -4.33
N GLY A 246 -22.87 18.00 -3.36
CA GLY A 246 -21.78 18.98 -3.29
C GLY A 246 -20.57 18.55 -2.46
N GLY A 247 -20.71 17.55 -1.58
CA GLY A 247 -19.69 17.19 -0.58
C GLY A 247 -18.49 16.37 -1.08
N SER A 248 -18.50 15.85 -2.31
CA SER A 248 -17.41 14.99 -2.82
C SER A 248 -16.22 15.72 -3.46
N GLY A 249 -16.12 17.05 -3.30
CA GLY A 249 -15.07 17.87 -3.93
C GLY A 249 -14.04 18.53 -3.00
N SER A 250 -14.12 18.39 -1.66
CA SER A 250 -13.32 19.21 -0.73
C SER A 250 -12.73 18.44 0.46
N SER A 251 -12.12 17.28 0.23
CA SER A 251 -11.26 16.63 1.23
C SER A 251 -10.07 15.93 0.58
N ALA A 252 -9.27 16.70 -0.17
CA ALA A 252 -7.92 16.33 -0.57
C ALA A 252 -7.12 17.61 -0.87
N ALA A 253 -6.66 18.28 0.19
CA ALA A 253 -5.60 19.30 0.15
C ALA A 253 -4.85 19.26 1.48
#